data_AF-A0A383DDM9-F1
#
_entry.id   AF-A0A383DDM9-F1
#
_cell.length_a   1.000
_cell.length_b   1.000
_cell.length_c   1.000
_cell.angle_alpha   90.00
_cell.angle_beta   90.00
_cell.angle_gamma   90.00
#
_symmetry.space_group_name_H-M   'P 1'
#
loop_
_entity.id
_entity.type
_entity.pdbx_description
1 polymer ?
#
loop_
_entity_poly.entity_id
_entity_poly.type
_entity_poly.pdbx_seq_one_letter_code
_entity_poly.pdbx_strand_id
1 'polypeptide(L)'
;MSDMKFCLVFLAVIVLLSPLMLHASFAEKGTFVDQVKFIQYLDENTALEEVRNGNLDIYFFRVSSDRIESSEAREGIQVFESTGGSYSMLVNPSVSESFNPFSITELRFALNYLIDRNLIVNELIG
;
A
#
# COMPACT_ATOMS: atom_id res chain seq x y z
N MET A 1 -10.23 20.58 -67.67
CA MET A 1 -11.46 20.64 -66.83
C MET A 1 -11.91 19.27 -66.32
N SER A 2 -11.53 18.16 -66.98
CA SER A 2 -11.78 16.79 -66.52
C SER A 2 -10.92 16.40 -65.29
N ASP A 3 -9.65 16.77 -65.29
CA ASP A 3 -8.69 16.36 -64.25
C ASP A 3 -8.99 16.94 -62.87
N MET A 4 -9.42 18.21 -62.81
CA MET A 4 -9.82 18.87 -61.56
C MET A 4 -11.06 18.22 -60.93
N LYS A 5 -11.99 17.72 -61.75
CA LYS A 5 -13.18 16.98 -61.28
C LYS A 5 -12.78 15.61 -60.73
N PHE A 6 -11.82 14.94 -61.38
CA PHE A 6 -11.28 13.66 -60.92
C PHE A 6 -10.54 13.82 -59.58
N CYS A 7 -9.73 14.87 -59.42
CA CYS A 7 -9.09 15.21 -58.14
C CYS A 7 -10.10 15.52 -57.04
N LEU A 8 -11.18 16.26 -57.35
CA LEU A 8 -12.26 16.55 -56.39
C LEU A 8 -13.00 15.29 -55.94
N VAL A 9 -13.28 14.36 -56.86
CA VAL A 9 -13.89 13.07 -56.53
C VAL A 9 -12.95 12.24 -55.67
N PHE A 10 -11.65 12.22 -55.99
CA PHE A 10 -10.66 11.48 -55.21
C PHE A 10 -10.52 12.04 -53.78
N LEU A 11 -10.49 13.36 -53.64
CA LEU A 11 -10.50 14.05 -52.34
C LEU A 11 -11.77 13.75 -51.54
N ALA A 12 -12.94 13.78 -52.20
CA ALA A 12 -14.21 13.45 -51.56
C ALA A 12 -14.23 12.01 -51.05
N VAL A 13 -13.70 11.07 -51.83
CA VAL A 13 -13.59 9.65 -51.46
C VAL A 13 -12.65 9.45 -50.26
N ILE A 14 -11.51 10.15 -50.22
CA ILE A 14 -10.59 10.11 -49.07
C ILE A 14 -11.25 10.66 -47.80
N VAL A 15 -11.97 11.78 -47.92
CA VAL A 15 -12.69 12.37 -46.77
C VAL A 15 -13.80 11.46 -46.28
N LEU A 16 -14.54 10.82 -47.20
CA LEU A 16 -15.63 9.87 -46.87
C LEU A 16 -15.12 8.56 -46.25
N LEU A 17 -13.92 8.10 -46.64
CA LEU A 17 -13.29 6.88 -46.11
C LEU A 17 -12.46 7.13 -44.84
N SER A 18 -12.13 8.39 -44.53
CA SER A 18 -11.35 8.75 -43.33
C SER A 18 -11.93 8.27 -42.00
N PRO A 19 -13.26 8.25 -41.76
CA PRO A 19 -13.82 7.76 -40.49
C PRO A 19 -13.66 6.24 -40.32
N LEU A 20 -13.52 5.50 -41.43
CA LEU A 20 -13.35 4.05 -41.42
C LEU A 20 -11.94 3.63 -40.99
N MET A 21 -10.97 4.56 -41.05
CA MET A 21 -9.57 4.35 -40.67
C MET A 21 -9.27 4.78 -39.24
N LEU A 22 -10.26 5.39 -38.55
CA LEU A 22 -10.12 5.81 -37.16
C LEU A 22 -10.26 4.58 -36.26
N HIS A 23 -9.15 3.87 -36.06
CA HIS A 23 -9.06 2.84 -35.05
C HIS A 23 -9.16 3.55 -33.69
N ALA A 24 -10.35 3.50 -33.09
CA ALA A 24 -10.52 3.89 -31.70
C ALA A 24 -9.70 2.93 -30.83
N SER A 25 -8.47 3.33 -30.49
CA SER A 25 -7.70 2.66 -29.45
C SER A 25 -8.34 3.05 -28.12
N PHE A 26 -9.24 2.20 -27.63
CA PHE A 26 -9.67 2.29 -26.25
C PHE A 26 -8.51 1.77 -25.40
N ALA A 27 -7.91 2.66 -24.60
CA ALA A 27 -7.05 2.22 -23.52
C ALA A 27 -7.88 1.29 -22.63
N GLU A 28 -7.40 0.06 -22.42
CA GLU A 28 -8.00 -0.86 -21.48
C GLU A 28 -8.06 -0.16 -20.11
N LYS A 29 -9.24 -0.16 -19.46
CA LYS A 29 -9.44 0.56 -18.20
C LYS A 29 -8.45 -0.02 -17.18
N GLY A 30 -7.39 0.72 -16.89
CA GLY A 30 -6.24 0.20 -16.13
C GLY A 30 -6.54 -0.15 -14.67
N THR A 31 -7.68 0.27 -14.11
CA THR A 31 -8.11 -0.07 -12.76
C THR A 31 -9.64 -0.12 -12.64
N PHE A 32 -10.17 -0.80 -11.62
CA PHE A 32 -11.60 -0.86 -11.34
C PHE A 32 -12.18 0.44 -10.75
N VAL A 33 -11.35 1.37 -10.29
CA VAL A 33 -11.77 2.62 -9.64
C VAL A 33 -11.44 3.85 -10.49
N ASP A 34 -12.23 4.91 -10.37
CA ASP A 34 -12.01 6.16 -11.09
C ASP A 34 -11.10 7.14 -10.31
N GLN A 35 -11.02 7.01 -8.97
CA GLN A 35 -10.19 7.84 -8.11
C GLN A 35 -9.78 7.08 -6.83
N VAL A 36 -8.57 7.38 -6.33
CA VAL A 36 -8.11 6.99 -4.99
C VAL A 36 -7.77 8.25 -4.21
N LYS A 37 -8.29 8.39 -2.99
CA LYS A 37 -7.97 9.51 -2.08
C LYS A 37 -7.21 8.98 -0.88
N PHE A 38 -6.03 9.55 -0.62
CA PHE A 38 -5.27 9.26 0.59
C PHE A 38 -5.65 10.26 1.67
N ILE A 39 -6.12 9.73 2.81
CA ILE A 39 -6.54 10.52 3.97
C ILE A 39 -5.65 10.09 5.13
N GLN A 40 -5.11 11.07 5.86
CA GLN A 40 -4.29 10.80 7.03
C GLN A 40 -5.12 10.91 8.30
N TYR A 41 -5.14 9.83 9.07
CA TYR A 41 -5.61 9.83 10.45
C TYR A 41 -4.41 9.57 11.36
N LEU A 42 -4.24 10.40 12.38
CA LEU A 42 -3.18 10.21 13.40
C LEU A 42 -3.62 9.28 14.53
N ASP A 43 -4.93 9.21 14.76
CA ASP A 43 -5.55 8.34 15.75
C ASP A 43 -6.19 7.14 15.04
N GLU A 44 -5.77 5.93 15.45
CA GLU A 44 -6.21 4.69 14.84
C GLU A 44 -7.69 4.37 15.18
N ASN A 45 -8.21 4.79 16.34
CA ASN A 45 -9.62 4.56 16.68
C ASN A 45 -10.55 5.31 15.73
N THR A 46 -10.21 6.57 15.46
CA THR A 46 -10.92 7.40 14.49
C THR A 46 -10.91 6.74 13.11
N ALA A 47 -9.74 6.25 12.66
CA ALA A 47 -9.65 5.60 11.35
C ALA A 47 -10.54 4.35 11.25
N LEU A 48 -10.55 3.49 12.28
CA LEU A 48 -11.41 2.30 12.31
C LEU A 48 -12.90 2.65 12.29
N GLU A 49 -13.30 3.69 13.01
CA GLU A 49 -14.68 4.13 13.06
C GLU A 49 -15.14 4.75 11.73
N GLU A 50 -14.26 5.47 11.03
CA GLU A 50 -14.53 5.95 9.66
C GLU A 50 -14.69 4.81 8.65
N VAL A 51 -13.96 3.69 8.84
CA VAL A 51 -14.21 2.46 8.04
C VAL A 51 -15.57 1.87 8.37
N ARG A 52 -15.89 1.72 9.66
CA ARG A 52 -17.17 1.17 10.13
C ARG A 52 -18.37 1.98 9.61
N ASN A 53 -18.24 3.30 9.55
CA ASN A 53 -19.27 4.21 9.08
C ASN A 53 -19.32 4.36 7.55
N GLY A 54 -18.39 3.73 6.80
CA GLY A 54 -18.35 3.77 5.33
C GLY A 54 -17.80 5.07 4.75
N ASN A 55 -17.18 5.91 5.57
CA ASN A 55 -16.52 7.15 5.12
C ASN A 55 -15.08 6.89 4.62
N LEU A 56 -14.48 5.79 5.05
CA LEU A 56 -13.17 5.30 4.61
C LEU A 56 -13.30 3.87 4.08
N ASP A 57 -12.98 3.65 2.81
CA ASP A 57 -13.10 2.30 2.22
C ASP A 57 -12.09 1.30 2.81
N ILE A 58 -10.86 1.76 3.05
CA ILE A 58 -9.74 0.91 3.54
C ILE A 58 -8.86 1.72 4.49
N TYR A 59 -8.64 1.19 5.70
CA TYR A 59 -7.52 1.59 6.55
C TYR A 59 -6.32 0.68 6.28
N PHE A 60 -5.30 1.22 5.59
CA PHE A 60 -4.15 0.45 5.12
C PHE A 60 -2.94 0.59 6.07
N PHE A 61 -3.10 0.12 7.30
CA PHE A 61 -2.02 0.05 8.28
C PHE A 61 -2.28 -1.06 9.30
N ARG A 62 -1.30 -1.32 10.19
CA ARG A 62 -1.50 -2.26 11.30
C ARG A 62 -2.63 -1.75 12.20
N VAL A 63 -3.39 -2.68 12.75
CA VAL A 63 -4.40 -2.46 13.79
C VAL A 63 -3.98 -3.30 14.98
N SER A 64 -4.02 -2.73 16.18
CA SER A 64 -3.65 -3.49 17.38
C SER A 64 -4.66 -4.62 17.67
N SER A 65 -4.15 -5.77 18.09
CA SER A 65 -4.95 -6.99 18.30
C SER A 65 -6.09 -6.78 19.29
N ASP A 66 -5.82 -6.08 20.39
CA ASP A 66 -6.79 -5.75 21.45
C ASP A 66 -8.06 -5.06 20.93
N ARG A 67 -7.94 -4.27 19.86
CA ARG A 67 -9.03 -3.50 19.25
C ARG A 67 -9.91 -4.31 18.32
N ILE A 68 -9.44 -5.49 17.91
CA ILE A 68 -10.20 -6.37 17.02
C ILE A 68 -10.47 -7.72 17.66
N GLU A 69 -10.05 -8.00 18.89
CA GLU A 69 -10.14 -9.33 19.52
C GLU A 69 -11.54 -9.94 19.51
N SER A 70 -12.58 -9.16 19.80
CA SER A 70 -13.96 -9.65 19.94
C SER A 70 -14.77 -9.61 18.63
N SER A 71 -15.86 -10.37 18.60
CA SER A 71 -16.80 -10.36 17.46
C SER A 71 -17.50 -9.00 17.31
N GLU A 72 -17.86 -8.37 18.43
CA GLU A 72 -18.49 -7.05 18.47
C GLU A 72 -17.52 -5.96 17.99
N ALA A 73 -16.24 -6.08 18.35
CA ALA A 73 -15.20 -5.16 17.91
C ALA A 73 -15.03 -5.19 16.38
N ARG A 74 -15.20 -6.38 15.77
CA ARG A 74 -15.14 -6.59 14.31
C ARG A 74 -16.46 -6.29 13.58
N GLU A 75 -17.54 -5.96 14.29
CA GLU A 75 -18.82 -5.68 13.64
C GLU A 75 -18.71 -4.46 12.71
N GLY A 76 -19.13 -4.62 11.45
CA GLY A 76 -19.09 -3.55 10.45
C GLY A 76 -17.74 -3.32 9.77
N ILE A 77 -16.71 -4.12 10.08
CA ILE A 77 -15.41 -4.06 9.41
C ILE A 77 -14.92 -5.44 8.97
N GLN A 78 -14.16 -5.49 7.88
CA GLN A 78 -13.46 -6.70 7.45
C GLN A 78 -11.97 -6.54 7.75
N VAL A 79 -11.41 -7.50 8.50
CA VAL A 79 -9.99 -7.52 8.87
C VAL A 79 -9.26 -8.58 8.05
N PHE A 80 -8.09 -8.23 7.54
CA PHE A 80 -7.21 -9.13 6.81
C PHE A 80 -5.88 -9.29 7.56
N GLU A 81 -5.53 -10.52 7.89
CA GLU A 81 -4.24 -10.83 8.49
C GLU A 81 -3.17 -10.96 7.39
N SER A 82 -2.02 -10.33 7.62
CA SER A 82 -0.88 -10.41 6.71
C SER A 82 0.44 -10.33 7.49
N THR A 83 1.42 -11.13 7.07
CA THR A 83 2.78 -11.06 7.61
C THR A 83 3.51 -9.90 6.94
N GLY A 84 3.57 -8.75 7.62
CA GLY A 84 3.98 -7.48 7.00
C GLY A 84 5.32 -6.89 7.41
N GLY A 85 6.05 -7.46 8.38
CA GLY A 85 7.28 -6.82 8.85
C GLY A 85 8.11 -7.65 9.82
N SER A 86 9.30 -7.13 10.13
CA SER A 86 10.17 -7.66 11.18
C SER A 86 10.73 -6.51 12.00
N TYR A 87 10.82 -6.72 13.32
CA TYR A 87 11.51 -5.80 14.21
C TYR A 87 12.87 -6.38 14.56
N SER A 88 13.88 -5.50 14.59
CA SER A 88 15.25 -5.85 14.92
C SER A 88 15.81 -4.81 15.86
N MET A 89 16.63 -5.25 16.82
CA MET A 89 17.45 -4.37 17.62
C MET A 89 18.87 -4.40 17.06
N LEU A 90 19.33 -3.24 16.61
CA LEU A 90 20.70 -3.08 16.13
C LEU A 90 21.57 -2.48 17.23
N VAL A 91 22.72 -3.09 17.47
CA VAL A 91 23.75 -2.59 18.38
C VAL A 91 25.04 -2.31 17.60
N ASN A 92 25.82 -1.32 18.02
CA ASN A 92 27.03 -0.91 17.32
C ASN A 92 28.21 -1.86 17.62
N PRO A 93 28.70 -2.66 16.66
CA PRO A 93 29.79 -3.60 16.90
C PRO A 93 31.19 -2.97 16.78
N SER A 94 31.28 -1.67 16.48
CA SER A 94 32.57 -0.99 16.25
C SER A 94 33.45 -1.00 17.50
N VAL A 95 34.74 -1.25 17.30
CA VAL A 95 35.76 -0.96 18.31
C VAL A 95 35.91 0.56 18.41
N SER A 96 36.10 1.07 19.62
CA SER A 96 36.29 2.49 19.90
C SER A 96 37.38 2.69 20.95
N GLU A 97 37.91 3.91 21.02
CA GLU A 97 38.88 4.32 22.05
C GLU A 97 38.31 4.19 23.47
N SER A 98 37.01 4.45 23.65
CA SER A 98 36.28 4.15 24.88
C SER A 98 35.76 2.72 24.89
N PHE A 99 35.60 2.14 26.08
CA PHE A 99 34.97 0.83 26.24
C PHE A 99 33.57 0.79 25.59
N ASN A 100 33.39 -0.12 24.62
CA ASN A 100 32.10 -0.42 24.01
C ASN A 100 31.77 -1.91 24.25
N PRO A 101 30.77 -2.26 25.09
CA PRO A 101 30.43 -3.66 25.35
C PRO A 101 29.94 -4.38 24.10
N PHE A 102 29.33 -3.66 23.16
CA PHE A 102 28.83 -4.25 21.94
C PHE A 102 29.91 -4.54 20.90
N SER A 103 31.16 -4.10 21.12
CA SER A 103 32.29 -4.58 20.32
C SER A 103 32.61 -6.07 20.58
N ILE A 104 32.27 -6.58 21.77
CA ILE A 104 32.49 -7.97 22.18
C ILE A 104 31.38 -8.87 21.64
N THR A 105 31.76 -9.89 20.87
CA THR A 105 30.82 -10.79 20.20
C THR A 105 29.97 -11.59 21.19
N GLU A 106 30.58 -12.07 22.27
CA GLU A 106 29.95 -12.85 23.32
C GLU A 106 28.86 -12.05 24.04
N LEU A 107 29.05 -10.73 24.22
CA LEU A 107 28.04 -9.86 24.80
C LEU A 107 26.86 -9.62 23.86
N ARG A 108 27.11 -9.41 22.56
CA ARG A 108 26.03 -9.33 21.56
C ARG A 108 25.26 -10.65 21.45
N PHE A 109 25.95 -11.78 21.59
CA PHE A 109 25.32 -13.09 21.62
C PHE A 109 24.45 -13.25 22.87
N ALA A 110 24.98 -12.97 24.06
CA ALA A 110 24.23 -13.04 25.32
C ALA A 110 22.98 -12.15 25.31
N LEU A 111 23.07 -10.95 24.72
CA LEU A 111 21.92 -10.03 24.57
C LEU A 111 20.72 -10.71 23.89
N ASN A 112 20.95 -11.56 22.88
CA ASN A 112 19.88 -12.27 22.18
C ASN A 112 19.11 -13.27 23.06
N TYR A 113 19.67 -13.68 24.20
CA TYR A 113 19.04 -14.58 25.17
C TYR A 113 18.42 -13.84 26.36
N LEU A 114 18.82 -12.59 26.60
CA LEU A 114 18.21 -11.74 27.62
C LEU A 114 16.90 -11.09 27.16
N ILE A 115 16.66 -11.04 25.85
CA ILE A 115 15.45 -10.49 25.26
C ILE A 115 14.31 -11.52 25.34
N ASP A 116 13.29 -11.20 26.14
CA ASP A 116 12.02 -11.94 26.13
C ASP A 116 11.18 -11.56 24.91
N ARG A 117 11.27 -12.39 23.87
CA ARG A 117 10.55 -12.19 22.62
C ARG A 117 9.04 -12.41 22.77
N ASN A 118 8.62 -13.27 23.70
CA ASN A 118 7.20 -13.55 23.91
C ASN A 118 6.53 -12.35 24.57
N LEU A 119 7.17 -11.76 25.57
CA LEU A 119 6.69 -10.53 26.21
C LEU A 119 6.55 -9.40 25.18
N ILE A 120 7.56 -9.19 24.34
CA ILE A 120 7.52 -8.13 23.32
C ILE A 120 6.35 -8.34 22.34
N VAL A 121 6.17 -9.57 21.84
CA VAL A 121 5.09 -9.86 20.89
C VAL A 121 3.73 -9.66 21.56
N ASN A 122 3.52 -10.26 22.72
CA ASN A 122 2.20 -10.34 23.33
C ASN A 122 1.76 -9.03 23.99
N GLU A 123 2.70 -8.24 24.57
CA GLU A 123 2.33 -7.07 25.38
C GLU A 123 2.62 -5.73 24.68
N LEU A 124 3.55 -5.68 23.72
CA LEU A 124 3.99 -4.42 23.11
C LEU A 124 3.60 -4.27 21.64
N ILE A 125 3.58 -5.36 20.90
CA ILE A 125 3.31 -5.33 19.45
C ILE A 125 1.84 -5.65 19.18
N GLY A 126 1.30 -6.65 19.87
CA GLY A 126 -0.06 -7.14 19.64
C GLY A 126 -0.14 -7.95 18.36
#